data_AF-A0A935RZZ4-F1
#
_entry.id   AF-A0A935RZZ4-F1
#
_cell.length_a   1.000
_cell.length_b   1.000
_cell.length_c   1.000
_cell.angle_alpha   90.00
_cell.angle_beta   90.00
_cell.angle_gamma   90.00
#
_symmetry.space_group_name_H-M   'P 1'
#
loop_
_entity.id
_entity.type
_entity.pdbx_description
1 polymer ?
#
loop_
_entity_poly.entity_id
_entity_poly.type
_entity_poly.pdbx_seq_one_letter_code
_entity_poly.pdbx_strand_id
1 'polypeptide(L)'
;MKIRVVNTASKAKAVQIVGYQNNKRTILQHIGSAHTEAEMDELILLAEEWIKDLSKQLSIFPDESPNKLIHLSHCTFIGVQYNFF
;
A
#
# COMPACT_ATOMS: atom_id res chain seq x y z
N MET A 1 9.38 4.52 0.96
CA MET A 1 8.68 5.25 -0.13
C MET A 1 7.19 5.11 0.15
N LYS A 2 6.36 6.08 -0.26
CA LYS A 2 4.89 5.99 -0.09
C LYS A 2 4.18 6.39 -1.37
N ILE A 3 3.07 5.72 -1.66
CA ILE A 3 2.14 6.12 -2.72
C ILE A 3 1.31 7.31 -2.20
N ARG A 4 1.14 8.32 -3.04
CA ARG A 4 0.40 9.53 -2.77
C ARG A 4 -0.50 9.83 -3.97
N VAL A 5 -1.78 10.04 -3.70
CA VAL A 5 -2.76 10.46 -4.71
C VAL A 5 -3.06 11.95 -4.52
N VAL A 6 -3.10 12.72 -5.61
CA VAL A 6 -3.45 14.14 -5.58
C VAL A 6 -4.44 14.52 -6.66
N ASN A 7 -5.35 15.44 -6.32
CA ASN A 7 -6.19 16.07 -7.32
C ASN A 7 -5.37 17.07 -8.13
N THR A 8 -5.48 16.99 -9.45
CA THR A 8 -4.83 17.88 -10.41
C THR A 8 -5.80 18.97 -10.88
N ALA A 9 -5.27 20.03 -11.51
CA ALA A 9 -6.08 21.11 -12.06
C ALA A 9 -7.05 20.64 -13.17
N SER A 10 -6.73 19.54 -13.87
CA SER A 10 -7.59 18.92 -14.90
C SER A 10 -8.69 18.02 -14.31
N LYS A 11 -8.90 18.05 -12.98
CA LYS A 11 -9.81 17.15 -12.24
C LYS A 11 -9.43 15.67 -12.26
N ALA A 12 -8.26 15.31 -12.77
CA ALA A 12 -7.70 13.96 -12.65
C ALA A 12 -7.07 13.75 -11.27
N LYS A 13 -6.94 12.49 -10.85
CA LYS A 13 -6.17 12.05 -9.69
C LYS A 13 -4.80 11.55 -10.14
N ALA A 14 -3.74 12.27 -9.81
CA ALA A 14 -2.37 11.84 -10.11
C ALA A 14 -1.83 10.92 -9.00
N VAL A 15 -1.32 9.75 -9.39
CA VAL A 15 -0.67 8.77 -8.52
C VAL A 15 0.84 8.99 -8.58
N GLN A 16 1.44 9.26 -7.41
CA GLN A 16 2.84 9.62 -7.25
C GLN A 16 3.49 8.74 -6.18
N ILE A 17 4.78 8.47 -6.35
CA ILE A 17 5.61 7.85 -5.33
C ILE A 17 6.47 8.95 -4.70
N VAL A 18 6.42 9.05 -3.38
CA VAL A 18 7.16 10.05 -2.62
C VAL A 18 8.14 9.41 -1.64
N GLY A 19 9.27 10.09 -1.46
CA GLY A 19 10.26 9.83 -0.43
C GLY A 19 10.25 10.93 0.63
N TYR A 20 10.66 10.58 1.84
CA TYR A 20 10.85 11.53 2.94
C TYR A 20 12.31 11.46 3.37
N GLN A 21 13.02 12.57 3.24
CA GLN A 21 14.42 12.70 3.64
C GLN A 21 14.64 14.10 4.21
N ASN A 22 15.38 14.22 5.32
CA ASN A 22 15.68 15.51 5.96
C ASN A 22 14.44 16.38 6.21
N ASN A 23 13.36 15.78 6.72
CA ASN A 23 12.05 16.43 6.92
C ASN A 23 11.42 17.04 5.65
N LYS A 24 11.93 16.69 4.47
CA LYS A 24 11.43 17.14 3.18
C LYS A 24 10.82 15.97 2.43
N ARG A 25 9.67 16.24 1.80
CA ARG A 25 9.03 15.31 0.87
C ARG A 25 9.54 15.57 -0.55
N THR A 26 10.01 14.53 -1.21
CA THR A 26 10.47 14.57 -2.61
C THR A 26 9.62 13.60 -3.44
N ILE A 27 9.22 14.02 -4.64
CA ILE A 27 8.56 13.14 -5.60
C ILE A 27 9.64 12.30 -6.26
N LEU A 28 9.55 10.98 -6.11
CA LEU A 28 10.49 10.02 -6.68
C LEU A 28 10.05 9.63 -8.10
N GLN A 29 8.75 9.38 -8.28
CA GLN A 29 8.19 8.97 -9.56
C GLN A 29 6.75 9.45 -9.68
N HIS A 30 6.35 9.86 -10.89
CA HIS A 30 4.96 10.05 -11.26
C HIS A 30 4.51 8.83 -12.07
N ILE A 31 3.47 8.14 -11.60
CA ILE A 31 3.01 6.87 -12.20
C ILE A 31 1.97 7.16 -13.29
N GLY A 32 1.07 8.10 -13.04
CA GLY A 32 0.08 8.54 -14.03
C GLY A 32 -1.04 9.35 -13.40
N SER A 33 -2.03 9.71 -14.21
CA SER A 33 -3.25 10.40 -13.79
C SER A 33 -4.47 9.61 -14.21
N ALA A 34 -5.39 9.38 -13.28
CA ALA A 34 -6.65 8.67 -13.49
C ALA A 34 -7.84 9.65 -13.43
N HIS A 35 -8.84 9.41 -14.26
CA HIS A 35 -10.12 10.12 -14.21
C HIS A 35 -11.22 9.27 -13.58
N THR A 36 -11.04 7.95 -13.53
CA THR A 36 -11.95 7.00 -12.89
C THR A 36 -11.30 6.33 -11.69
N GLU A 37 -12.10 5.68 -10.84
CA GLU A 37 -11.60 4.91 -9.71
C GLU A 37 -10.87 3.64 -10.16
N ALA A 38 -11.39 2.94 -11.17
CA ALA A 38 -10.77 1.75 -11.73
C ALA A 38 -9.36 2.05 -12.31
N GLU A 39 -9.21 3.12 -13.08
CA GLU A 39 -7.89 3.56 -13.57
C GLU A 39 -6.94 3.91 -12.41
N MET A 40 -7.47 4.49 -11.33
CA MET A 40 -6.67 4.83 -10.17
C MET A 40 -6.15 3.58 -9.46
N ASP A 41 -6.99 2.55 -9.33
CA ASP A 41 -6.61 1.27 -8.71
C ASP A 41 -5.53 0.56 -9.54
N GLU A 42 -5.62 0.58 -10.86
CA GLU A 42 -4.57 0.06 -11.77
C GLU A 42 -3.24 0.82 -11.58
N LEU A 43 -3.28 2.16 -11.51
CA LEU A 43 -2.08 2.98 -11.28
C LEU A 43 -1.49 2.75 -9.88
N ILE A 44 -2.31 2.48 -8.87
CA ILE A 44 -1.83 2.14 -7.53
C ILE A 44 -1.10 0.79 -7.58
N LEU A 45 -1.65 -0.22 -8.25
CA LEU A 45 -1.01 -1.53 -8.41
C LEU A 45 0.37 -1.41 -9.08
N LEU A 46 0.46 -0.63 -10.17
CA LEU A 46 1.73 -0.34 -10.84
C LEU A 46 2.72 0.39 -9.93
N ALA A 47 2.22 1.29 -9.08
CA ALA A 47 3.06 2.00 -8.11
C ALA A 47 3.61 1.06 -7.03
N GLU A 48 2.83 0.07 -6.59
CA GLU A 48 3.25 -0.95 -5.64
C GLU A 48 4.34 -1.84 -6.22
N GLU A 49 4.15 -2.30 -7.47
CA GLU A 49 5.14 -3.09 -8.20
C GLU A 49 6.46 -2.32 -8.35
N TRP A 50 6.39 -1.05 -8.74
CA TRP A 50 7.57 -0.19 -8.86
C TRP A 50 8.32 -0.05 -7.52
N ILE A 51 7.61 0.09 -6.40
CA ILE A 51 8.24 0.15 -5.06
C ILE A 51 8.91 -1.18 -4.72
N LYS A 52 8.25 -2.30 -5.00
CA LYS A 52 8.76 -3.64 -4.73
C LYS A 52 10.06 -3.87 -5.49
N ASP A 53 10.07 -3.60 -6.79
CA ASP A 53 11.23 -3.74 -7.66
C ASP A 53 12.41 -2.87 -7.22
N LEU A 54 12.14 -1.60 -6.90
CA LEU A 54 13.19 -0.67 -6.50
C LEU A 54 13.76 -0.99 -5.11
N SER A 55 12.91 -1.41 -4.16
CA SER A 55 13.35 -1.69 -2.80
C SER A 55 14.33 -2.85 -2.74
N LYS A 56 14.20 -3.84 -3.65
CA LYS A 56 14.90 -5.14 -3.62
C LYS A 56 14.84 -5.85 -2.26
N GLN A 57 13.98 -5.36 -1.37
CA GLN A 57 13.83 -5.85 -0.02
C GLN A 57 12.75 -6.92 -0.07
N LEU A 58 13.11 -8.14 0.28
CA LEU A 58 12.14 -9.21 0.43
C LEU A 58 11.17 -8.82 1.55
N SER A 59 9.87 -8.97 1.28
CA SER A 59 8.87 -8.82 2.33
C SER A 59 9.16 -9.85 3.42
N ILE A 60 9.36 -9.38 4.64
CA ILE A 60 9.41 -10.25 5.83
C ILE A 60 8.00 -10.67 6.27
N PHE A 61 6.97 -10.08 5.66
CA PHE A 61 5.58 -10.48 5.84
C PHE A 61 5.21 -11.48 4.75
N PRO A 62 4.56 -12.60 5.11
CA PRO A 62 4.03 -13.51 4.12
C PRO A 62 3.01 -12.79 3.24
N ASP A 63 3.02 -13.06 1.94
CA ASP A 63 1.99 -12.56 1.02
C ASP A 63 0.60 -12.89 1.60
N GLU A 64 -0.32 -11.92 1.54
CA GLU A 64 -1.68 -12.13 2.03
C GLU A 64 -2.34 -13.24 1.20
N SER A 65 -2.48 -14.43 1.80
CA SER A 65 -3.22 -15.52 1.19
C SER A 65 -4.72 -15.22 1.32
N PRO A 66 -5.50 -15.29 0.23
CA PRO A 66 -6.96 -15.09 0.28
C PRO A 66 -7.69 -16.01 1.27
N ASN A 67 -7.04 -17.12 1.63
CA ASN A 67 -7.56 -18.14 2.55
C ASN A 67 -7.29 -17.84 4.04
N LYS A 68 -6.85 -16.63 4.41
CA LYS A 68 -6.68 -16.20 5.82
C LYS A 68 -7.97 -15.72 6.50
N LEU A 69 -9.13 -15.97 5.90
CA LEU A 69 -10.42 -15.68 6.54
C LEU A 69 -10.75 -16.75 7.57
N ILE A 70 -10.68 -16.37 8.85
CA ILE A 70 -11.10 -17.21 9.96
C ILE A 70 -12.59 -16.96 10.22
N HIS A 71 -13.42 -17.98 10.06
CA HIS A 71 -14.84 -17.88 10.34
C HIS A 71 -15.08 -17.97 11.85
N LEU A 72 -15.47 -16.84 12.47
CA LEU A 72 -15.62 -16.73 13.93
C LEU A 72 -16.61 -17.75 14.52
N SER A 73 -17.59 -18.22 13.76
CA SER A 73 -18.53 -19.24 14.25
C SER A 73 -17.89 -20.62 14.46
N HIS A 74 -16.68 -20.84 13.91
CA HIS A 74 -15.90 -22.06 14.10
C HIS A 74 -14.75 -21.86 15.11
N CYS A 75 -14.70 -20.70 15.75
CA CYS A 75 -13.71 -20.40 16.78
C CYS A 75 -14.33 -20.51 18.16
N THR A 76 -13.63 -21.17 19.06
CA THR A 76 -13.95 -21.16 20.48
C THR A 76 -12.96 -20.26 21.18
N PHE A 77 -13.47 -19.31 21.96
CA PHE A 77 -12.62 -18.47 22.80
C PHE A 77 -12.03 -19.30 23.95
N ILE A 78 -10.70 -19.40 24.00
CA ILE A 78 -9.99 -20.19 25.02
C ILE A 78 -9.55 -19.30 26.20
N GLY A 79 -9.24 -18.02 25.96
CA GLY A 79 -8.80 -17.08 26.99
C GLY A 79 -7.89 -15.98 26.45
N VAL A 80 -7.46 -15.07 27.33
CA VAL A 80 -6.43 -14.07 27.04
C VAL A 80 -5.20 -14.38 27.88
N GLN A 81 -4.07 -14.60 27.23
CA GLN A 81 -2.78 -14.71 27.90
C GLN A 81 -2.02 -13.39 27.75
N TYR A 82 -1.55 -12.85 28.87
CA TYR A 82 -0.58 -11.76 28.90
C TYR A 82 0.72 -12.29 29.49
N ASN A 83 1.84 -11.99 28.83
CA ASN A 83 3.15 -12.12 29.45
C ASN A 83 3.65 -10.71 29.69
N PHE A 84 3.88 -10.37 30.95
CA PHE A 84 4.90 -9.40 31.28
C PHE A 84 6.22 -10.18 31.17
N PHE A 85 7.20 -9.67 30.42
CA PHE A 85 8.49 -10.29 30.06
C PHE A 85 8.52 -11.04 28.72
#